data_AF-A0A1M6DLY1-F1
#
_entry.id   AF-A0A1M6DLY1-F1
#
_cell.length_a   1.000
_cell.length_b   1.000
_cell.length_c   1.000
_cell.angle_alpha   90.00
_cell.angle_beta   90.00
_cell.angle_gamma   90.00
#
_symmetry.space_group_name_H-M   'P 1'
#
loop_
_entity.id
_entity.type
_entity.pdbx_description
1 polymer ?
#
loop_
_entity_poly.entity_id
_entity_poly.type
_entity_poly.pdbx_seq_one_letter_code
_entity_poly.pdbx_strand_id
1 'polypeptide(L)'
;MKTIKILLSFALTATLFTSCYTEVVVDDFAYVDEPTISLNQLLRSHELWYVDINSTLGYGETPFLQKAFTVSFINGVVYANNNIAGLGANGDGFGIDVGEYNAYENILDVYHDIDGFSTFDVYEIDYNTIELYNPNNDTSYFLDGYQRNNFDYDFVFYDNIHYFLQEYEAWEKTYTSEYGAINEFDNENYLQFLAGGNDSTFRSSQDDTGINANNLYWDYTGVYGVGDVYGDAYLKTLTLDYDYLGNEYFELSVINDGKIELFHPSSETVYEFEGRGYIQYLKSESGTKKEKVQSDKLRKQRKDKVANPRENTRKV
;
A
#
# COMPACT_ATOMS: atom_id res chain seq x y z
N MET A 1 -32.51 -49.28 16.70
CA MET A 1 -32.10 -48.11 17.53
C MET A 1 -30.65 -47.67 17.29
N LYS A 2 -29.66 -48.57 17.14
CA LYS A 2 -28.26 -48.17 16.91
C LYS A 2 -28.01 -47.51 15.54
N THR A 3 -28.62 -48.01 14.46
CA THR A 3 -28.48 -47.47 13.10
C THR A 3 -29.13 -46.10 12.91
N ILE A 4 -30.31 -45.88 13.49
CA ILE A 4 -31.00 -44.57 13.44
C ILE A 4 -30.18 -43.50 14.18
N LYS A 5 -29.55 -43.85 15.32
CA LYS A 5 -28.67 -42.93 16.06
C LYS A 5 -27.42 -42.56 15.26
N ILE A 6 -26.85 -43.50 14.50
CA ILE A 6 -25.67 -43.23 13.64
C ILE A 6 -26.06 -42.32 12.47
N LEU A 7 -27.22 -42.55 11.84
CA LEU A 7 -27.73 -41.70 10.76
C LEU A 7 -28.06 -40.28 11.23
N LEU A 8 -28.68 -40.13 12.41
CA LEU A 8 -28.92 -38.81 12.99
C LEU A 8 -27.62 -38.10 13.38
N SER A 9 -26.66 -38.83 13.93
CA SER A 9 -25.36 -38.24 14.27
C SER A 9 -24.61 -37.79 13.02
N PHE A 10 -24.67 -38.53 11.91
CA PHE A 10 -24.03 -38.14 10.66
C PHE A 10 -24.72 -36.94 10.01
N ALA A 11 -26.05 -36.89 10.03
CA ALA A 11 -26.82 -35.76 9.53
C ALA A 11 -26.55 -34.46 10.32
N LEU A 12 -26.42 -34.55 11.65
CA LEU A 12 -26.15 -33.39 12.50
C LEU A 12 -24.73 -32.83 12.28
N THR A 13 -23.74 -33.70 12.06
CA THR A 13 -22.38 -33.27 11.75
C THR A 13 -22.28 -32.64 10.36
N ALA A 14 -23.01 -33.17 9.37
CA ALA A 14 -23.05 -32.60 8.02
C ALA A 14 -23.67 -31.19 7.98
N THR A 15 -24.65 -30.89 8.85
CA THR A 15 -25.25 -29.54 8.95
C THR A 15 -24.40 -28.54 9.73
N LEU A 16 -23.43 -29.00 10.52
CA LEU A 16 -22.53 -28.13 11.29
C LEU A 16 -21.28 -27.72 10.48
N PHE A 17 -20.99 -28.41 9.38
CA PHE A 17 -19.90 -28.07 8.44
C PHE A 17 -20.36 -27.31 7.20
N THR A 18 -21.65 -26.96 7.09
CA THR A 18 -22.07 -25.90 6.17
C THR A 18 -21.77 -24.57 6.83
N SER A 19 -20.50 -24.16 6.84
CA SER A 19 -20.19 -22.74 6.97
C SER A 19 -20.97 -22.02 5.89
N CYS A 20 -21.69 -20.95 6.23
CA CYS A 20 -22.16 -20.00 5.23
C CYS A 20 -20.92 -19.51 4.47
N TYR A 21 -20.61 -20.13 3.34
CA TYR A 21 -19.84 -19.46 2.31
C TYR A 21 -20.76 -18.35 1.82
N THR A 22 -20.50 -17.13 2.28
CA THR A 22 -21.00 -15.96 1.58
C THR A 22 -20.11 -15.83 0.35
N GLU A 23 -20.52 -16.41 -0.78
CA GLU A 23 -20.10 -15.81 -2.03
C GLU A 23 -20.67 -14.39 -1.97
N VAL A 24 -19.78 -13.40 -1.82
CA VAL A 24 -20.16 -12.01 -2.08
C VAL A 24 -20.38 -11.96 -3.57
N VAL A 25 -21.59 -12.31 -3.98
CA VAL A 25 -22.04 -12.08 -5.33
C VAL A 25 -22.10 -10.55 -5.44
N VAL A 26 -21.20 -9.99 -6.25
CA VAL A 26 -21.06 -8.55 -6.56
C VAL A 26 -22.32 -7.99 -7.27
N ASP A 27 -23.36 -8.81 -7.46
CA ASP A 27 -24.58 -8.51 -8.22
C ASP A 27 -25.63 -7.71 -7.42
N ASP A 28 -25.35 -7.37 -6.15
CA ASP A 28 -26.29 -6.66 -5.25
C ASP A 28 -25.91 -5.18 -4.99
N PHE A 29 -25.00 -4.59 -5.78
CA PHE A 29 -24.87 -3.13 -5.79
C PHE A 29 -26.06 -2.54 -6.57
N ALA A 30 -27.09 -2.10 -5.85
CA ALA A 30 -28.19 -1.33 -6.43
C ALA A 30 -27.65 0.01 -6.93
N TYR A 31 -27.22 0.05 -8.20
CA TYR A 31 -26.69 1.24 -8.83
C TYR A 31 -27.72 2.38 -8.83
N VAL A 32 -27.24 3.60 -8.62
CA VAL A 32 -28.07 4.79 -8.84
C VAL A 32 -28.20 5.00 -10.35
N ASP A 33 -29.37 4.66 -10.89
CA ASP A 33 -29.66 4.58 -12.34
C ASP A 33 -29.39 5.91 -13.10
N GLU A 34 -29.40 7.06 -12.41
CA GLU A 34 -28.91 8.34 -12.96
C GLU A 34 -28.24 9.19 -11.87
N PRO A 35 -26.98 9.65 -12.07
CA PRO A 35 -26.33 10.52 -11.12
C PRO A 35 -27.05 11.88 -11.08
N THR A 36 -27.46 12.29 -9.88
CA THR A 36 -28.17 13.57 -9.66
C THR A 36 -27.29 14.80 -9.85
N ILE A 37 -25.97 14.59 -9.95
CA ILE A 37 -24.93 15.61 -10.10
C ILE A 37 -24.00 15.22 -11.26
N SER A 38 -23.29 16.20 -11.83
CA SER A 38 -22.25 15.92 -12.83
C SER A 38 -21.08 15.15 -12.21
N LEU A 39 -20.35 14.37 -13.01
CA LEU A 39 -19.14 13.68 -12.53
C LEU A 39 -18.11 14.63 -11.90
N ASN A 40 -17.95 15.84 -12.44
CA ASN A 40 -17.10 16.86 -11.81
C ASN A 40 -17.58 17.26 -10.40
N GLN A 41 -18.88 17.29 -10.16
CA GLN A 41 -19.42 17.55 -8.83
C GLN A 41 -19.25 16.33 -7.92
N LEU A 42 -19.42 15.12 -8.44
CA LEU A 42 -19.18 13.88 -7.69
C LEU A 42 -17.72 13.78 -7.25
N LEU A 43 -16.76 13.90 -8.16
CA LEU A 43 -15.33 13.81 -7.84
C LEU A 43 -14.88 14.87 -6.83
N ARG A 44 -15.55 16.04 -6.80
CA ARG A 44 -15.27 17.14 -5.87
C ARG A 44 -16.14 17.13 -4.60
N SER A 45 -17.04 16.15 -4.46
CA SER A 45 -17.85 15.99 -3.25
C SER A 45 -17.01 15.57 -2.05
N HIS A 46 -15.88 14.92 -2.32
CA HIS A 46 -14.88 14.49 -1.36
C HIS A 46 -13.55 15.16 -1.68
N GLU A 47 -12.76 15.45 -0.64
CA GLU A 47 -11.43 16.03 -0.80
C GLU A 47 -10.41 14.94 -1.17
N LEU A 48 -10.59 13.73 -0.64
CA LEU A 48 -9.75 12.57 -0.92
C LEU A 48 -10.60 11.40 -1.39
N TRP A 49 -10.05 10.61 -2.28
CA TRP A 49 -10.55 9.31 -2.66
C TRP A 49 -9.49 8.26 -2.32
N TYR A 50 -9.74 7.45 -1.29
CA TYR A 50 -8.89 6.33 -0.91
C TYR A 50 -9.00 5.20 -1.93
N VAL A 51 -7.87 4.71 -2.42
CA VAL A 51 -7.85 3.62 -3.40
C VAL A 51 -7.75 2.28 -2.65
N ASP A 52 -8.87 1.56 -2.57
CA ASP A 52 -8.90 0.21 -2.02
C ASP A 52 -8.49 -0.82 -3.07
N ILE A 53 -7.17 -1.01 -3.18
CA ILE A 53 -6.59 -2.02 -4.09
C ILE A 53 -7.07 -3.45 -3.78
N ASN A 54 -7.50 -3.73 -2.54
CA ASN A 54 -7.95 -5.07 -2.16
C ASN A 54 -9.37 -5.38 -2.65
N SER A 55 -10.07 -4.36 -3.14
CA SER A 55 -11.38 -4.48 -3.78
C SER A 55 -11.29 -4.40 -5.31
N THR A 56 -10.09 -4.24 -5.87
CA THR A 56 -9.89 -4.22 -7.33
C THR A 56 -10.36 -5.53 -7.98
N LEU A 57 -11.11 -5.39 -9.08
CA LEU A 57 -11.58 -6.51 -9.90
C LEU A 57 -10.89 -6.47 -11.27
N GLY A 58 -10.65 -7.64 -11.85
CA GLY A 58 -9.95 -7.79 -13.12
C GLY A 58 -8.48 -8.19 -12.97
N TYR A 59 -7.89 -8.61 -14.08
CA TYR A 59 -6.50 -9.09 -14.12
C TYR A 59 -5.52 -8.03 -14.63
N GLY A 60 -6.02 -6.95 -15.24
CA GLY A 60 -5.23 -5.80 -15.66
C GLY A 60 -4.86 -4.88 -14.50
N GLU A 61 -4.13 -3.81 -14.81
CA GLU A 61 -3.70 -2.80 -13.85
C GLU A 61 -3.67 -1.43 -14.52
N THR A 62 -4.05 -0.39 -13.77
CA THR A 62 -3.81 1.01 -14.11
C THR A 62 -2.73 1.54 -13.17
N PRO A 63 -1.47 1.71 -13.63
CA PRO A 63 -0.32 1.85 -12.75
C PRO A 63 -0.42 2.96 -11.70
N PHE A 64 -0.92 4.15 -12.05
CA PHE A 64 -1.02 5.25 -11.10
C PHE A 64 -2.02 4.96 -9.96
N LEU A 65 -3.17 4.32 -10.26
CA LEU A 65 -4.12 3.89 -9.24
C LEU A 65 -3.57 2.74 -8.40
N GLN A 66 -2.81 1.82 -9.02
CA GLN A 66 -2.17 0.72 -8.30
C GLN A 66 -1.07 1.22 -7.33
N LYS A 67 -0.53 2.41 -7.54
CA LYS A 67 0.47 3.06 -6.68
C LYS A 67 -0.16 3.93 -5.59
N ALA A 68 -1.19 4.69 -5.94
CA ALA A 68 -1.77 5.70 -5.06
C ALA A 68 -2.43 5.08 -3.83
N PHE A 69 -2.20 5.67 -2.65
CA PHE A 69 -3.00 5.43 -1.44
C PHE A 69 -4.29 6.24 -1.47
N THR A 70 -4.19 7.50 -1.91
CA THR A 70 -5.34 8.36 -2.17
C THR A 70 -5.11 9.16 -3.44
N VAL A 71 -6.21 9.53 -4.11
CA VAL A 71 -6.24 10.45 -5.24
C VAL A 71 -7.22 11.60 -4.98
N SER A 72 -6.96 12.77 -5.55
CA SER A 72 -7.79 13.96 -5.39
C SER A 72 -7.98 14.66 -6.72
N PHE A 73 -9.21 15.10 -7.02
CA PHE A 73 -9.56 15.72 -8.30
C PHE A 73 -9.90 17.20 -8.08
N ILE A 74 -8.98 18.10 -8.41
CA ILE A 74 -9.09 19.52 -8.05
C ILE A 74 -8.84 20.38 -9.28
N ASN A 75 -9.88 21.08 -9.75
CA ASN A 75 -9.79 22.07 -10.83
C ASN A 75 -9.10 21.55 -12.12
N GLY A 76 -9.33 20.28 -12.47
CA GLY A 76 -8.71 19.66 -13.66
C GLY A 76 -7.34 19.03 -13.41
N VAL A 77 -6.81 19.09 -12.19
CA VAL A 77 -5.56 18.44 -11.78
C VAL A 77 -5.86 17.22 -10.92
N VAL A 78 -5.15 16.12 -11.16
CA VAL A 78 -5.15 14.94 -10.31
C VAL A 78 -3.97 15.04 -9.36
N TYR A 79 -4.24 14.95 -8.07
CA TYR A 79 -3.21 14.79 -7.04
C TYR A 79 -3.23 13.35 -6.52
N ALA A 80 -2.08 12.81 -6.13
CA ALA A 80 -2.01 11.50 -5.50
C ALA A 80 -0.96 11.42 -4.38
N ASN A 81 -1.29 10.65 -3.34
CA ASN A 81 -0.32 10.19 -2.35
C ASN A 81 0.25 8.84 -2.81
N ASN A 82 1.40 8.86 -3.49
CA ASN A 82 2.07 7.65 -4.03
C ASN A 82 3.17 7.09 -3.12
N ASN A 83 3.60 7.87 -2.13
CA ASN A 83 4.56 7.51 -1.10
C ASN A 83 3.85 7.46 0.26
N ILE A 84 4.28 6.55 1.13
CA ILE A 84 3.83 6.51 2.53
C ILE A 84 4.54 7.60 3.34
N ALA A 85 5.82 7.85 3.08
CA ALA A 85 6.52 8.97 3.70
C ALA A 85 5.87 10.31 3.29
N GLY A 86 5.55 11.14 4.28
CA GLY A 86 4.84 12.41 4.10
C GLY A 86 3.35 12.28 3.81
N LEU A 87 2.76 11.09 3.95
CA LEU A 87 1.31 10.90 3.84
C LEU A 87 0.58 11.80 4.85
N GLY A 88 -0.40 12.57 4.37
CA GLY A 88 -1.14 13.55 5.18
C GLY A 88 -0.44 14.91 5.37
N ALA A 89 0.86 15.01 5.07
CA ALA A 89 1.61 16.28 5.09
C ALA A 89 1.83 16.84 3.68
N ASN A 90 2.15 15.98 2.71
CA ASN A 90 2.44 16.37 1.34
C ASN A 90 1.21 16.99 0.66
N GLY A 91 1.38 18.17 0.07
CA GLY A 91 0.30 18.91 -0.58
C GLY A 91 -0.90 19.16 0.35
N ASP A 92 -0.65 19.41 1.64
CA ASP A 92 -1.69 19.56 2.65
C ASP A 92 -2.55 18.29 2.81
N GLY A 93 -2.01 17.11 2.50
CA GLY A 93 -2.69 15.83 2.54
C GLY A 93 -3.32 15.38 1.21
N PHE A 94 -3.44 16.27 0.22
CA PHE A 94 -3.90 15.89 -1.13
C PHE A 94 -2.88 15.05 -1.91
N GLY A 95 -1.62 15.08 -1.49
CA GLY A 95 -0.51 14.47 -2.22
C GLY A 95 0.12 15.44 -3.21
N ILE A 96 0.76 14.90 -4.25
CA ILE A 96 1.46 15.67 -5.27
C ILE A 96 0.69 15.67 -6.58
N ASP A 97 0.89 16.70 -7.40
CA ASP A 97 0.37 16.75 -8.77
C ASP A 97 0.94 15.57 -9.58
N VAL A 98 0.06 14.79 -10.19
CA VAL A 98 0.40 13.62 -11.01
C VAL A 98 -0.13 13.73 -12.44
N GLY A 99 -0.72 14.87 -12.82
CA GLY A 99 -1.25 15.14 -14.15
C GLY A 99 -2.64 15.76 -14.15
N GLU A 100 -3.30 15.66 -15.30
CA GLU A 100 -4.57 16.36 -15.55
C GLU A 100 -5.73 15.38 -15.72
N TYR A 101 -6.95 15.81 -15.43
CA TYR A 101 -8.17 15.06 -15.74
C TYR A 101 -9.22 15.89 -16.44
N ASN A 102 -10.03 15.20 -17.24
CA ASN A 102 -11.27 15.71 -17.79
C ASN A 102 -12.42 14.77 -17.44
N ALA A 103 -13.50 15.32 -16.90
CA ALA A 103 -14.69 14.58 -16.53
C ALA A 103 -15.91 15.09 -17.30
N TYR A 104 -16.60 14.20 -18.00
CA TYR A 104 -17.79 14.51 -18.79
C TYR A 104 -18.72 13.31 -18.83
N GLU A 105 -20.03 13.56 -18.80
CA GLU A 105 -21.02 12.49 -18.61
C GLU A 105 -20.63 11.64 -17.39
N ASN A 106 -20.35 10.35 -17.58
CA ASN A 106 -19.80 9.42 -16.58
C ASN A 106 -18.41 8.89 -16.98
N ILE A 107 -17.68 9.65 -17.78
CA ILE A 107 -16.33 9.31 -18.24
C ILE A 107 -15.31 10.21 -17.55
N LEU A 108 -14.33 9.57 -16.93
CA LEU A 108 -13.13 10.22 -16.40
C LEU A 108 -11.94 9.88 -17.30
N ASP A 109 -11.40 10.88 -17.96
CA ASP A 109 -10.14 10.80 -18.69
C ASP A 109 -9.03 11.39 -17.83
N VAL A 110 -7.92 10.66 -17.67
CA VAL A 110 -6.73 11.07 -16.92
C VAL A 110 -5.53 11.05 -17.84
N TYR A 111 -4.78 12.15 -17.86
CA TYR A 111 -3.49 12.29 -18.52
C TYR A 111 -2.42 12.35 -17.44
N HIS A 112 -1.92 11.19 -17.04
CA HIS A 112 -0.91 11.09 -15.99
C HIS A 112 0.48 11.40 -16.55
N ASP A 113 1.29 12.17 -15.83
CA ASP A 113 2.56 12.72 -16.32
C ASP A 113 3.58 11.65 -16.78
N ILE A 114 3.54 10.49 -16.13
CA ILE A 114 4.45 9.36 -16.39
C ILE A 114 3.72 8.21 -17.11
N ASP A 115 2.65 7.68 -16.51
CA ASP A 115 1.89 6.53 -17.01
C ASP A 115 1.01 6.84 -18.24
N GLY A 116 0.86 8.11 -18.62
CA GLY A 116 0.13 8.52 -19.82
C GLY A 116 -1.38 8.49 -19.68
N PHE A 117 -2.07 8.27 -20.80
CA PHE A 117 -3.53 8.35 -20.87
C PHE A 117 -4.21 7.11 -20.27
N SER A 118 -5.15 7.34 -19.37
CA SER A 118 -6.10 6.35 -18.86
C SER A 118 -7.51 6.91 -18.93
N THR A 119 -8.49 6.03 -19.08
CA THR A 119 -9.89 6.43 -19.19
C THR A 119 -10.75 5.46 -18.41
N PHE A 120 -11.80 5.97 -17.78
CA PHE A 120 -12.65 5.21 -16.89
C PHE A 120 -14.12 5.52 -17.14
N ASP A 121 -14.94 4.48 -17.13
CA ASP A 121 -16.37 4.62 -16.88
C ASP A 121 -16.57 4.67 -15.36
N VAL A 122 -17.22 5.72 -14.88
CA VAL A 122 -17.40 5.97 -13.44
C VAL A 122 -18.81 5.58 -13.01
N TYR A 123 -18.89 4.76 -11.96
CA TYR A 123 -20.15 4.36 -11.36
C TYR A 123 -20.19 4.77 -9.90
N GLU A 124 -21.28 5.42 -9.48
CA GLU A 124 -21.57 5.65 -8.06
C GLU A 124 -22.13 4.36 -7.47
N ILE A 125 -21.43 3.79 -6.49
CA ILE A 125 -21.80 2.54 -5.83
C ILE A 125 -22.71 2.84 -4.64
N ASP A 126 -22.33 3.84 -3.85
CA ASP A 126 -23.12 4.40 -2.76
C ASP A 126 -22.75 5.87 -2.52
N TYR A 127 -23.13 6.42 -1.35
CA TYR A 127 -22.93 7.83 -1.00
C TYR A 127 -21.46 8.29 -1.05
N ASN A 128 -20.51 7.43 -0.74
CA ASN A 128 -19.10 7.80 -0.73
C ASN A 128 -18.20 6.79 -1.45
N THR A 129 -18.73 5.77 -2.10
CA THR A 129 -17.92 4.84 -2.90
C THR A 129 -18.20 5.00 -4.39
N ILE A 130 -17.12 5.13 -5.18
CA ILE A 130 -17.17 5.10 -6.64
C ILE A 130 -16.36 3.93 -7.19
N GLU A 131 -16.79 3.41 -8.33
CA GLU A 131 -16.02 2.49 -9.14
C GLU A 131 -15.45 3.22 -10.36
N LEU A 132 -14.15 3.06 -10.58
CA LEU A 132 -13.46 3.47 -11.80
C LEU A 132 -13.17 2.22 -12.65
N TYR A 133 -14.03 1.95 -13.63
CA TYR A 133 -13.83 0.84 -14.57
C TYR A 133 -13.02 1.29 -15.77
N ASN A 134 -11.85 0.70 -16.00
CA ASN A 134 -11.03 0.98 -17.16
C ASN A 134 -11.32 -0.05 -18.28
N PRO A 135 -11.98 0.36 -19.37
CA PRO A 135 -12.38 -0.55 -20.45
C PRO A 135 -11.19 -1.05 -21.31
N ASN A 136 -10.02 -0.42 -21.22
CA ASN A 136 -8.85 -0.81 -22.02
C ASN A 136 -8.10 -2.00 -21.41
N ASN A 137 -8.19 -2.20 -20.10
CA ASN A 137 -7.53 -3.29 -19.37
C ASN A 137 -8.49 -4.16 -18.55
N ASP A 138 -9.79 -3.92 -18.68
CA ASP A 138 -10.87 -4.65 -18.00
C ASP A 138 -10.70 -4.70 -16.47
N THR A 139 -10.31 -3.57 -15.88
CA THR A 139 -10.00 -3.48 -14.44
C THR A 139 -10.86 -2.43 -13.75
N SER A 140 -11.47 -2.79 -12.63
CA SER A 140 -12.26 -1.88 -11.79
C SER A 140 -11.52 -1.57 -10.50
N TYR A 141 -11.36 -0.28 -10.20
CA TYR A 141 -10.86 0.21 -8.91
C TYR A 141 -12.01 0.80 -8.11
N PHE A 142 -12.08 0.49 -6.82
CA PHE A 142 -13.09 1.03 -5.90
C PHE A 142 -12.43 2.06 -5.01
N LEU A 143 -13.05 3.24 -4.96
CA LEU A 143 -12.52 4.40 -4.27
C LEU A 143 -13.52 4.91 -3.25
N ASP A 144 -13.06 5.10 -2.02
CA ASP A 144 -13.87 5.61 -0.91
C ASP A 144 -13.55 7.08 -0.64
N GLY A 145 -14.58 7.92 -0.63
CA GLY A 145 -14.51 9.36 -0.47
C GLY A 145 -14.42 9.78 0.99
N TYR A 146 -13.50 10.70 1.28
CA TYR A 146 -13.27 11.29 2.60
C TYR A 146 -13.06 12.82 2.52
N GLN A 147 -13.29 13.48 3.65
CA GLN A 147 -12.79 14.83 3.89
C GLN A 147 -11.43 14.71 4.57
N ARG A 148 -10.45 15.56 4.27
CA ARG A 148 -9.08 15.36 4.80
C ARG A 148 -9.03 15.38 6.33
N ASN A 149 -9.93 16.13 6.95
CA ASN A 149 -10.02 16.25 8.41
C ASN A 149 -10.64 15.04 9.11
N ASN A 150 -11.24 14.10 8.37
CA ASN A 150 -11.83 12.87 8.91
C ASN A 150 -11.14 11.60 8.38
N PHE A 151 -10.11 11.75 7.55
CA PHE A 151 -9.35 10.64 7.00
C PHE A 151 -8.26 10.18 7.98
N ASP A 152 -8.18 8.88 8.19
CA ASP A 152 -7.20 8.26 9.10
C ASP A 152 -5.90 7.94 8.35
N TYR A 153 -5.02 8.94 8.25
CA TYR A 153 -3.71 8.77 7.61
C TYR A 153 -2.81 7.81 8.37
N ASP A 154 -2.91 7.76 9.71
CA ASP A 154 -2.11 6.86 10.55
C ASP A 154 -2.46 5.40 10.24
N PHE A 155 -3.75 5.07 10.17
CA PHE A 155 -4.19 3.73 9.79
C PHE A 155 -3.60 3.31 8.44
N VAL A 156 -3.71 4.17 7.43
CA VAL A 156 -3.17 3.86 6.09
C VAL A 156 -1.65 3.71 6.13
N PHE A 157 -0.94 4.60 6.85
CA PHE A 157 0.50 4.53 7.02
C PHE A 157 0.93 3.20 7.63
N TYR A 158 0.37 2.83 8.78
CA TYR A 158 0.80 1.65 9.53
C TYR A 158 0.31 0.33 8.92
N ASP A 159 -0.84 0.32 8.26
CA ASP A 159 -1.32 -0.84 7.50
C ASP A 159 -0.42 -1.12 6.27
N ASN A 160 0.32 -0.11 5.80
CA ASN A 160 1.14 -0.17 4.58
C ASN A 160 2.63 0.14 4.86
N ILE A 161 3.08 0.00 6.11
CA ILE A 161 4.42 0.37 6.57
C ILE A 161 5.55 -0.38 5.84
N HIS A 162 5.29 -1.55 5.27
CA HIS A 162 6.28 -2.25 4.45
C HIS A 162 6.68 -1.43 3.22
N TYR A 163 5.77 -0.62 2.66
CA TYR A 163 6.09 0.31 1.58
C TYR A 163 6.95 1.47 2.06
N PHE A 164 6.74 1.95 3.29
CA PHE A 164 7.58 2.97 3.91
C PHE A 164 9.03 2.51 4.03
N LEU A 165 9.26 1.27 4.49
CA LEU A 165 10.60 0.69 4.58
C LEU A 165 11.32 0.62 3.21
N GLN A 166 10.57 0.52 2.11
CA GLN A 166 11.10 0.44 0.76
C GLN A 166 11.33 1.81 0.09
N GLU A 167 11.02 2.92 0.77
CA GLU A 167 11.11 4.28 0.21
C GLU A 167 12.48 4.93 0.37
N TYR A 168 13.48 4.16 0.79
CA TYR A 168 14.86 4.60 0.98
C TYR A 168 15.83 3.63 0.30
N GLU A 169 16.86 4.17 -0.35
CA GLU A 169 17.95 3.37 -0.93
C GLU A 169 18.68 2.55 0.13
N ALA A 170 18.81 3.08 1.35
CA ALA A 170 19.31 2.36 2.51
C ALA A 170 18.78 2.99 3.81
N TRP A 171 18.69 2.20 4.86
CA TRP A 171 18.54 2.61 6.25
C TRP A 171 19.90 2.51 6.91
N GLU A 172 20.48 3.63 7.34
CA GLU A 172 21.79 3.68 7.99
C GLU A 172 21.64 3.72 9.50
N LYS A 173 22.32 2.84 10.23
CA LYS A 173 22.34 2.81 11.69
C LYS A 173 23.01 4.09 12.21
N THR A 174 22.28 4.86 12.99
CA THR A 174 22.78 6.10 13.61
C THR A 174 22.95 5.97 15.12
N TYR A 175 22.37 4.93 15.72
CA TYR A 175 22.41 4.72 17.15
C TYR A 175 22.37 3.23 17.51
N THR A 176 23.06 2.88 18.60
CA THR A 176 22.94 1.61 19.31
C THR A 176 22.99 1.94 20.79
N SER A 177 22.09 1.36 21.58
CA SER A 177 22.03 1.62 23.01
C SER A 177 23.30 1.19 23.75
N GLU A 178 23.64 1.91 24.82
CA GLU A 178 24.74 1.52 25.73
C GLU A 178 24.36 0.38 26.68
N TYR A 179 23.11 -0.08 26.61
CA TYR A 179 22.56 -1.23 27.34
C TYR A 179 22.11 -2.32 26.36
N GLY A 180 21.85 -3.50 26.91
CA GLY A 180 21.57 -4.72 26.16
C GLY A 180 22.78 -5.64 26.06
N ALA A 181 22.55 -6.89 25.70
CA ALA A 181 23.59 -7.88 25.45
C ALA A 181 24.18 -7.70 24.04
N ILE A 182 25.50 -7.88 23.92
CA ILE A 182 26.17 -7.89 22.62
C ILE A 182 25.63 -9.05 21.79
N ASN A 183 25.33 -8.78 20.52
CA ASN A 183 24.80 -9.76 19.56
C ASN A 183 25.36 -9.51 18.15
N GLU A 184 25.13 -10.45 17.22
CA GLU A 184 25.72 -10.37 15.87
C GLU A 184 25.18 -9.19 15.04
N PHE A 185 23.92 -8.79 15.26
CA PHE A 185 23.30 -7.66 14.57
C PHE A 185 23.95 -6.32 14.94
N ASP A 186 24.71 -6.24 16.05
CA ASP A 186 25.51 -5.06 16.39
C ASP A 186 26.50 -4.66 15.27
N ASN A 187 26.89 -5.60 14.40
CA ASN A 187 27.78 -5.34 13.27
C ASN A 187 27.06 -4.81 12.02
N GLU A 188 25.74 -4.94 11.93
CA GLU A 188 24.97 -4.49 10.76
C GLU A 188 24.75 -2.98 10.83
N ASN A 189 25.31 -2.24 9.87
CA ASN A 189 25.25 -0.78 9.82
C ASN A 189 24.24 -0.27 8.79
N TYR A 190 23.87 -1.09 7.80
CA TYR A 190 22.84 -0.71 6.85
C TYR A 190 21.84 -1.83 6.59
N LEU A 191 20.59 -1.43 6.37
CA LEU A 191 19.53 -2.29 5.84
C LEU A 191 18.99 -1.69 4.54
N GLN A 192 18.53 -2.53 3.62
CA GLN A 192 17.78 -2.10 2.44
C GLN A 192 16.59 -3.04 2.25
N PHE A 193 15.40 -2.47 2.08
CA PHE A 193 14.18 -3.22 1.78
C PHE A 193 13.84 -2.98 0.31
N LEU A 194 13.78 -4.05 -0.47
CA LEU A 194 13.61 -3.95 -1.92
C LEU A 194 12.12 -3.95 -2.28
N ALA A 195 11.71 -2.91 -3.01
CA ALA A 195 10.44 -2.89 -3.72
C ALA A 195 10.48 -3.79 -4.96
N GLY A 196 9.34 -4.42 -5.29
CA GLY A 196 9.17 -5.22 -6.49
C GLY A 196 9.51 -6.70 -6.29
N GLY A 197 9.01 -7.55 -7.19
CA GLY A 197 9.17 -9.01 -7.08
C GLY A 197 8.30 -9.59 -5.97
N ASN A 198 8.91 -10.19 -4.93
CA ASN A 198 8.18 -10.78 -3.81
C ASN A 198 7.78 -9.77 -2.71
N ASP A 199 8.24 -8.50 -2.78
CA ASP A 199 8.07 -7.44 -1.76
C ASP A 199 8.48 -7.86 -0.34
N SER A 200 9.36 -8.85 -0.25
CA SER A 200 9.82 -9.39 1.01
C SER A 200 11.34 -9.54 1.02
N THR A 201 12.06 -9.00 0.04
CA THR A 201 13.53 -9.13 0.00
C THR A 201 14.18 -7.98 0.75
N PHE A 202 15.13 -8.28 1.64
CA PHE A 202 15.99 -7.28 2.26
C PHE A 202 17.47 -7.58 2.00
N ARG A 203 18.31 -6.57 2.22
CA ARG A 203 19.76 -6.69 2.26
C ARG A 203 20.30 -6.06 3.53
N SER A 204 21.42 -6.56 4.01
CA SER A 204 22.16 -5.95 5.12
C SER A 204 23.63 -5.79 4.78
N SER A 205 24.29 -4.83 5.43
CA SER A 205 25.69 -4.49 5.22
C SER A 205 26.36 -4.09 6.52
N GLN A 206 27.60 -4.55 6.68
CA GLN A 206 28.51 -4.25 7.78
C GLN A 206 29.51 -3.14 7.42
N ASP A 207 29.40 -2.55 6.23
CA ASP A 207 30.19 -1.40 5.82
C ASP A 207 30.14 -0.28 6.86
N ASP A 208 31.20 0.54 6.95
CA ASP A 208 31.25 1.66 7.89
C ASP A 208 30.11 2.68 7.64
N THR A 209 29.61 3.30 8.71
CA THR A 209 28.64 4.41 8.62
C THR A 209 29.20 5.59 7.81
N GLY A 210 28.33 6.35 7.13
CA GLY A 210 28.67 7.51 6.30
C GLY A 210 28.99 7.19 4.83
N ILE A 211 28.87 5.94 4.40
CA ILE A 211 29.06 5.51 3.01
C ILE A 211 27.81 5.85 2.20
N ASN A 212 28.01 6.31 0.96
CA ASN A 212 26.88 6.57 0.06
C ASN A 212 26.16 5.26 -0.28
N ALA A 213 24.82 5.25 -0.21
CA ALA A 213 24.00 4.06 -0.46
C ALA A 213 24.30 3.33 -1.79
N ASN A 214 24.73 4.06 -2.83
CA ASN A 214 25.08 3.48 -4.14
C ASN A 214 26.43 2.73 -4.16
N ASN A 215 27.24 2.90 -3.11
CA ASN A 215 28.58 2.31 -2.98
C ASN A 215 28.66 1.20 -1.92
N LEU A 216 27.54 0.89 -1.25
CA LEU A 216 27.50 -0.13 -0.22
C LEU A 216 27.76 -1.52 -0.79
N TYR A 217 28.53 -2.31 -0.07
CA TYR A 217 28.65 -3.74 -0.26
C TYR A 217 27.61 -4.47 0.58
N TRP A 218 26.65 -5.12 -0.06
CA TRP A 218 25.60 -5.89 0.63
C TRP A 218 26.13 -7.27 1.00
N ASP A 219 26.49 -7.45 2.26
CA ASP A 219 27.03 -8.70 2.81
C ASP A 219 26.01 -9.84 2.79
N TYR A 220 24.73 -9.50 2.95
CA TYR A 220 23.65 -10.48 2.99
C TYR A 220 22.41 -10.04 2.20
N THR A 221 21.66 -11.02 1.69
CA THR A 221 20.34 -10.84 1.08
C THR A 221 19.42 -11.93 1.58
N GLY A 222 18.30 -11.54 2.18
CA GLY A 222 17.35 -12.46 2.81
C GLY A 222 15.89 -12.05 2.60
N VAL A 223 15.03 -12.60 3.44
CA VAL A 223 13.59 -12.30 3.44
C VAL A 223 13.19 -11.57 4.72
N TYR A 224 12.38 -10.52 4.61
CA TYR A 224 11.82 -9.83 5.76
C TYR A 224 10.30 -9.94 5.80
N GLY A 225 9.75 -9.82 7.01
CA GLY A 225 8.32 -9.73 7.25
C GLY A 225 8.01 -8.64 8.26
N VAL A 226 6.90 -7.93 8.03
CA VAL A 226 6.34 -6.98 9.00
C VAL A 226 5.02 -7.55 9.51
N GLY A 227 4.84 -7.51 10.83
CA GLY A 227 3.64 -8.01 11.51
C GLY A 227 3.03 -6.96 12.43
N ASP A 228 1.74 -7.13 12.72
CA ASP A 228 1.00 -6.27 13.64
C ASP A 228 1.18 -6.71 15.09
N VAL A 229 1.26 -5.75 16.01
CA VAL A 229 1.19 -6.01 17.46
C VAL A 229 -0.26 -5.86 17.94
N TYR A 230 -0.78 -6.87 18.63
CA TYR A 230 -2.15 -6.83 19.12
C TYR A 230 -2.33 -5.73 20.17
N GLY A 231 -3.28 -4.83 19.94
CA GLY A 231 -3.62 -3.74 20.87
C GLY A 231 -2.77 -2.49 20.68
N ASP A 232 -1.83 -2.48 19.73
CA ASP A 232 -1.04 -1.30 19.37
C ASP A 232 -0.91 -1.18 17.84
N ALA A 233 -1.58 -0.19 17.25
CA ALA A 233 -1.55 0.05 15.81
C ALA A 233 -0.23 0.68 15.34
N TYR A 234 0.48 1.36 16.24
CA TYR A 234 1.69 2.13 15.98
C TYR A 234 2.97 1.29 16.16
N LEU A 235 2.88 0.18 16.89
CA LEU A 235 3.97 -0.78 17.06
C LEU A 235 3.83 -1.93 16.08
N LYS A 236 4.93 -2.25 15.40
CA LYS A 236 5.02 -3.37 14.46
C LYS A 236 6.11 -4.34 14.89
N THR A 237 6.10 -5.52 14.31
CA THR A 237 7.21 -6.48 14.43
C THR A 237 7.96 -6.51 13.10
N LEU A 238 9.29 -6.45 13.13
CA LEU A 238 10.12 -6.69 11.96
C LEU A 238 10.91 -7.98 12.18
N THR A 239 10.76 -8.95 11.28
CA THR A 239 11.58 -10.17 11.26
C THR A 239 12.49 -10.13 10.05
N LEU A 240 13.79 -10.34 10.26
CA LEU A 240 14.80 -10.51 9.23
C LEU A 240 15.25 -11.97 9.23
N ASP A 241 14.95 -12.69 8.16
CA ASP A 241 15.31 -14.10 7.97
C ASP A 241 16.68 -14.19 7.28
N TYR A 242 17.68 -14.64 8.05
CA TYR A 242 19.04 -14.92 7.55
C TYR A 242 19.23 -16.40 7.16
N ASP A 243 18.14 -17.10 6.83
CA ASP A 243 18.09 -18.51 6.42
C ASP A 243 18.76 -19.41 7.47
N TYR A 244 19.80 -20.16 7.08
CA TYR A 244 20.49 -21.09 7.98
C TYR A 244 21.26 -20.38 9.11
N LEU A 245 21.44 -19.05 9.04
CA LEU A 245 22.08 -18.25 10.09
C LEU A 245 21.11 -17.88 11.23
N GLY A 246 19.80 -18.06 11.03
CA GLY A 246 18.76 -17.73 12.00
C GLY A 246 18.00 -16.46 11.64
N ASN A 247 17.11 -16.05 12.55
CA ASN A 247 16.25 -14.88 12.34
C ASN A 247 16.53 -13.82 13.41
N GLU A 248 16.57 -12.57 12.99
CA GLU A 248 16.52 -11.42 13.90
C GLU A 248 15.08 -10.92 14.02
N TYR A 249 14.66 -10.62 15.25
CA TYR A 249 13.30 -10.19 15.55
C TYR A 249 13.33 -8.87 16.32
N PHE A 250 12.61 -7.88 15.80
CA PHE A 250 12.54 -6.55 16.37
C PHE A 250 11.10 -6.10 16.59
N GLU A 251 10.90 -5.27 17.61
CA GLU A 251 9.79 -4.34 17.65
C GLU A 251 10.21 -3.09 16.85
N LEU A 252 9.41 -2.74 15.84
CA LEU A 252 9.62 -1.63 14.92
C LEU A 252 8.69 -0.46 15.30
N SER A 253 9.31 0.68 15.58
CA SER A 253 8.63 1.95 15.82
C SER A 253 9.10 3.01 14.82
N VAL A 254 8.20 3.89 14.39
CA VAL A 254 8.55 5.02 13.51
C VAL A 254 8.69 6.29 14.34
N ILE A 255 9.90 6.88 14.36
CA ILE A 255 10.15 8.14 15.05
C ILE A 255 9.67 9.31 14.19
N ASN A 256 9.95 9.26 12.90
CA ASN A 256 9.43 10.15 11.86
C ASN A 256 9.66 9.53 10.47
N ASP A 257 9.21 10.21 9.42
CA ASP A 257 9.33 9.73 8.05
C ASP A 257 10.76 9.41 7.60
N GLY A 258 11.80 9.95 8.24
CA GLY A 258 13.19 9.64 7.93
C GLY A 258 13.90 8.75 8.94
N LYS A 259 13.23 8.27 10.00
CA LYS A 259 13.89 7.58 11.12
C LYS A 259 13.02 6.53 11.78
N ILE A 260 13.56 5.32 11.93
CA ILE A 260 12.94 4.20 12.64
C ILE A 260 13.77 3.77 13.85
N GLU A 261 13.10 3.14 14.81
CA GLU A 261 13.70 2.47 15.95
C GLU A 261 13.39 0.98 15.86
N LEU A 262 14.42 0.16 16.12
CA LEU A 262 14.34 -1.29 16.20
C LEU A 262 14.76 -1.71 17.61
N PHE A 263 13.81 -2.16 18.42
CA PHE A 263 14.11 -2.78 19.71
C PHE A 263 14.26 -4.29 19.54
N HIS A 264 15.40 -4.83 19.94
CA HIS A 264 15.73 -6.26 19.85
C HIS A 264 15.43 -6.95 21.20
N PRO A 265 14.30 -7.69 21.33
CA PRO A 265 13.82 -8.12 22.65
C PRO A 265 14.71 -9.16 23.32
N SER A 266 15.48 -9.94 22.55
CA SER A 266 16.31 -11.01 23.11
C SER A 266 17.60 -10.50 23.76
N SER A 267 18.15 -9.40 23.22
CA SER A 267 19.31 -8.73 23.81
C SER A 267 18.95 -7.51 24.65
N GLU A 268 17.72 -7.00 24.54
CA GLU A 268 17.29 -5.71 25.09
C GLU A 268 18.03 -4.51 24.48
N THR A 269 18.61 -4.65 23.29
CA THR A 269 19.32 -3.57 22.58
C THR A 269 18.34 -2.74 21.74
N VAL A 270 18.53 -1.42 21.72
CA VAL A 270 17.80 -0.49 20.84
C VAL A 270 18.74 0.02 19.75
N TYR A 271 18.27 -0.03 18.51
CA TYR A 271 18.94 0.55 17.36
C TYR A 271 18.07 1.64 16.75
N GLU A 272 18.68 2.72 16.24
CA GLU A 272 17.97 3.66 15.38
C GLU A 272 18.60 3.70 14.00
N PHE A 273 17.76 3.77 12.98
CA PHE A 273 18.19 3.86 11.59
C PHE A 273 17.57 5.08 10.92
N GLU A 274 18.39 5.83 10.17
CA GLU A 274 17.95 6.95 9.33
C GLU A 274 17.88 6.54 7.85
N GLY A 275 16.80 6.92 7.19
CA GLY A 275 16.61 6.71 5.76
C GLY A 275 17.58 7.55 4.93
N ARG A 276 18.28 6.92 3.99
CA ARG A 276 19.22 7.52 3.03
C ARG A 276 18.74 7.29 1.61
N GLY A 277 18.79 8.35 0.80
CA GLY A 277 18.36 8.31 -0.59
C GLY A 277 16.86 8.06 -0.71
N TYR A 278 16.04 9.01 -0.26
CA TYR A 278 14.58 8.94 -0.40
C TYR A 278 14.18 8.73 -1.87
N ILE A 279 13.25 7.80 -2.09
CA ILE A 279 12.76 7.39 -3.40
C ILE A 279 11.35 7.95 -3.57
N GLN A 280 11.24 9.07 -4.28
CA GLN A 280 9.96 9.68 -4.62
C GLN A 280 9.39 9.08 -5.91
N TYR A 281 8.13 8.62 -5.87
CA TYR A 281 7.50 7.93 -6.99
C TYR A 281 6.84 8.85 -8.03
N LEU A 282 6.70 10.16 -7.76
CA LEU A 282 6.44 11.14 -8.81
C LEU A 282 6.99 12.53 -8.43
N LYS A 283 7.55 13.25 -9.39
CA LYS A 283 8.31 14.49 -9.17
C LYS A 283 7.40 15.71 -9.30
N SER A 284 7.40 16.62 -8.33
CA SER A 284 6.81 17.94 -8.55
C SER A 284 7.68 18.77 -9.50
N GLU A 285 7.07 19.61 -10.35
CA GLU A 285 7.80 20.46 -11.31
C GLU A 285 8.83 21.41 -10.68
N SER A 286 8.84 21.55 -9.34
CA SER A 286 9.61 22.54 -8.59
C SER A 286 10.83 22.03 -7.80
N GLY A 287 11.42 20.87 -8.15
CA GLY A 287 12.52 20.25 -7.39
C GLY A 287 13.80 19.91 -8.16
N THR A 288 14.87 20.67 -7.90
CA THR A 288 16.24 20.39 -8.37
C THR A 288 16.87 19.27 -7.54
N LYS A 289 16.69 18.01 -7.93
CA LYS A 289 17.58 16.86 -7.65
C LYS A 289 17.12 15.68 -8.50
N LYS A 290 18.08 14.88 -8.99
CA LYS A 290 17.82 13.61 -9.68
C LYS A 290 17.37 12.59 -8.65
N GLU A 291 16.12 12.68 -8.21
CA GLU A 291 15.50 11.58 -7.47
C GLU A 291 15.15 10.49 -8.50
N LYS A 292 15.56 9.25 -8.20
CA LYS A 292 15.30 8.11 -9.07
C LYS A 292 13.80 7.82 -9.02
N VAL A 293 13.09 8.17 -10.09
CA VAL A 293 11.73 7.68 -10.29
C VAL A 293 11.84 6.18 -10.55
N GLN A 294 11.38 5.37 -9.60
CA GLN A 294 11.29 3.93 -9.79
C GLN A 294 9.87 3.60 -10.27
N SER A 295 9.76 3.15 -11.53
CA SER A 295 8.47 2.85 -12.18
C SER A 295 7.79 1.59 -11.66
N ASP A 296 8.54 0.70 -11.00
CA ASP A 296 8.18 -0.71 -10.86
C ASP A 296 7.53 -1.08 -9.52
N LYS A 297 7.40 -0.13 -8.58
CA LYS A 297 6.68 -0.39 -7.33
C LYS A 297 5.18 -0.25 -7.59
N LEU A 298 4.45 -1.34 -7.41
CA LEU A 298 2.99 -1.38 -7.42
C LEU A 298 2.53 -1.91 -6.07
N ARG A 299 1.44 -1.35 -5.51
CA ARG A 299 0.86 -1.93 -4.30
C ARG A 299 0.29 -3.31 -4.62
N LYS A 300 0.36 -4.25 -3.68
CA LYS A 300 -0.11 -5.62 -3.83
C LYS A 300 -1.45 -5.82 -3.17
N GLN A 301 -2.34 -6.48 -3.88
CA GLN A 301 -3.61 -6.93 -3.33
C GLN A 301 -3.32 -8.07 -2.34
N ARG A 302 -3.96 -8.03 -1.17
CA ARG A 302 -3.89 -9.08 -0.14
C ARG A 302 -4.85 -10.24 -0.43
N LYS A 303 -5.74 -10.08 -1.40
CA LYS A 303 -6.70 -11.08 -1.86
C LYS A 303 -6.33 -11.57 -3.26
N ASP A 304 -6.79 -12.76 -3.60
CA ASP A 304 -6.64 -13.30 -4.95
C ASP A 304 -7.43 -12.45 -5.96
N LYS A 305 -6.81 -12.17 -7.12
CA LYS A 305 -7.46 -11.45 -8.21
C LYS A 305 -8.64 -12.27 -8.74
N VAL A 306 -9.77 -11.60 -8.94
CA VAL A 306 -10.99 -12.18 -9.51
C VAL A 306 -11.31 -11.52 -10.85
N ALA A 307 -12.07 -12.22 -11.70
CA ALA A 307 -12.52 -11.67 -12.97
C ALA A 307 -13.43 -10.45 -12.75
N ASN A 308 -13.38 -9.50 -13.67
CA ASN A 308 -14.27 -8.35 -13.65
C ASN A 308 -15.65 -8.75 -14.21
N PRO A 309 -16.76 -8.58 -13.47
CA PRO A 309 -18.10 -8.85 -13.99
C PRO A 309 -18.61 -7.77 -14.96
N ARG A 310 -17.93 -6.62 -15.07
CA ARG A 310 -18.34 -5.51 -15.95
C ARG A 310 -18.28 -5.92 -17.42
N GLU A 311 -19.31 -5.54 -18.16
CA GLU A 311 -19.28 -5.59 -19.62
C GLU A 311 -18.88 -4.22 -20.17
N ASN A 312 -17.87 -4.21 -21.05
CA ASN A 312 -17.43 -2.99 -21.70
C ASN A 312 -18.52 -2.48 -22.67
N THR A 313 -19.10 -1.31 -22.35
CA THR A 313 -20.12 -0.66 -23.19
C THR A 313 -19.55 0.29 -24.24
N ARG A 314 -18.24 0.56 -24.22
CA ARG A 314 -17.60 1.45 -25.19
C ARG A 314 -17.52 0.76 -26.55
N LYS A 315 -17.97 1.46 -27.60
CA LYS A 315 -17.78 1.00 -28.97
C LYS A 315 -16.32 1.20 -29.34
N VAL A 316 -15.64 0.10 -29.65
CA VAL A 316 -14.32 0.09 -30.30
C VAL A 316 -14.45 0.63 -31.73
#